data_AF-A0A2G9SPG5-F1
#
_entry.id   AF-A0A2G9SPG5-F1
#
_cell.length_a   1.000
_cell.length_b   1.000
_cell.length_c   1.000
_cell.angle_alpha   90.00
_cell.angle_beta   90.00
_cell.angle_gamma   90.00
#
_symmetry.space_group_name_H-M   'P 1'
#
loop_
_entity.id
_entity.type
_entity.pdbx_description
1 polymer ?
#
loop_
_entity_poly.entity_id
_entity_poly.type
_entity_poly.pdbx_seq_one_letter_code
_entity_poly.pdbx_strand_id
1 'polypeptide(L)'
;MEGLQQVTSLDELIRWGGYLILFAIVFAETGLFFGFLLPGDSLLITAGLVAASGKLGFGEVNLTMITAAILGDSTGYFIGKALGRKLFEREDSLIFRREYLQRTQTFYDRHGGKTIFFARFVPIIRSFATTVAGIAGMAYLRFITFSVSGAITWIVSLTSLGYFLGSQFPELDTYINLIISITVGAIILSIIFKLIRAKIELQRAKSAKLPNPD
;
A
#
# COMPACT_ATOMS: atom_id res chain seq x y z
N MET A 1 -29.17 32.47 -3.66
CA MET A 1 -28.52 31.67 -2.59
C MET A 1 -28.18 30.24 -3.05
N GLU A 2 -28.61 29.79 -4.23
CA GLU A 2 -28.27 28.45 -4.78
C GLU A 2 -26.85 28.35 -5.35
N GLY A 3 -26.31 29.45 -5.90
CA GLY A 3 -24.95 29.47 -6.48
C GLY A 3 -23.81 29.29 -5.47
N LEU A 4 -24.03 29.55 -4.18
CA LEU A 4 -23.01 29.31 -3.13
C LEU A 4 -23.03 27.86 -2.63
N GLN A 5 -24.21 27.22 -2.56
CA GLN A 5 -24.32 25.79 -2.19
C GLN A 5 -23.73 24.87 -3.25
N GLN A 6 -23.87 25.23 -4.53
CA GLN A 6 -23.36 24.41 -5.63
C GLN A 6 -21.82 24.40 -5.68
N VAL A 7 -21.16 25.53 -5.38
CA VAL A 7 -19.68 25.62 -5.35
C VAL A 7 -19.11 24.82 -4.17
N THR A 8 -19.72 24.88 -2.98
CA THR A 8 -19.26 24.07 -1.83
C THR A 8 -19.41 22.56 -2.09
N SER A 9 -20.48 22.14 -2.78
CA SER A 9 -20.72 20.72 -3.06
C SER A 9 -19.68 20.09 -4.01
N LEU A 10 -19.18 20.84 -4.99
CA LEU A 10 -18.18 20.34 -5.94
C LEU A 10 -16.79 20.27 -5.31
N ASP A 11 -16.41 21.30 -4.54
CA ASP A 11 -15.13 21.31 -3.82
C ASP A 11 -15.09 20.23 -2.73
N GLU A 12 -16.20 20.00 -2.03
CA GLU A 12 -16.34 18.90 -1.09
C GLU A 12 -16.30 17.54 -1.78
N LEU A 13 -16.98 17.37 -2.92
CA LEU A 13 -16.92 16.13 -3.70
C LEU A 13 -15.49 15.83 -4.16
N ILE A 14 -14.75 16.85 -4.60
CA ILE A 14 -13.34 16.73 -5.00
C ILE A 14 -12.47 16.38 -3.79
N ARG A 15 -12.70 17.00 -2.62
CA ARG A 15 -12.00 16.65 -1.37
C ARG A 15 -12.25 15.20 -0.95
N TRP A 16 -13.50 14.79 -0.85
CA TRP A 16 -13.88 13.43 -0.47
C TRP A 16 -13.39 12.39 -1.50
N GLY A 17 -13.50 12.71 -2.79
CA GLY A 17 -12.93 11.90 -3.86
C GLY A 17 -11.42 11.77 -3.73
N GLY A 18 -10.72 12.86 -3.39
CA GLY A 18 -9.29 12.87 -3.08
C GLY A 18 -8.94 11.92 -1.93
N TYR A 19 -9.60 12.06 -0.77
CA TYR A 19 -9.38 11.16 0.37
C TYR A 19 -9.67 9.70 0.05
N LEU A 20 -10.73 9.42 -0.71
CA LEU A 20 -11.08 8.05 -1.11
C LEU A 20 -10.02 7.45 -2.04
N ILE A 21 -9.51 8.22 -3.00
CA ILE A 21 -8.42 7.80 -3.90
C ILE A 21 -7.14 7.53 -3.10
N LEU A 22 -6.76 8.44 -2.20
CA LEU A 22 -5.60 8.28 -1.31
C LEU A 22 -5.72 7.00 -0.47
N PHE A 23 -6.90 6.79 0.13
CA PHE A 23 -7.20 5.60 0.90
C PHE A 23 -7.06 4.33 0.05
N ALA A 24 -7.73 4.29 -1.10
CA ALA A 24 -7.76 3.11 -1.95
C ALA A 24 -6.36 2.71 -2.46
N ILE A 25 -5.52 3.69 -2.82
CA ILE A 25 -4.17 3.42 -3.30
C ILE A 25 -3.27 2.92 -2.18
N VAL A 26 -3.25 3.59 -1.03
CA VAL A 26 -2.40 3.17 0.12
C VAL A 26 -2.86 1.81 0.64
N PHE A 27 -4.17 1.57 0.72
CA PHE A 27 -4.73 0.27 1.07
C PHE A 27 -4.30 -0.81 0.08
N ALA A 28 -4.42 -0.54 -1.23
CA ALA A 28 -4.04 -1.50 -2.27
C ALA A 28 -2.53 -1.80 -2.28
N GLU A 29 -1.69 -0.79 -2.06
CA GLU A 29 -0.23 -0.93 -2.02
C GLU A 29 0.23 -1.77 -0.82
N THR A 30 -0.34 -1.51 0.36
CA THR A 30 0.03 -2.17 1.62
C THR A 30 -0.63 -3.54 1.78
N GLY A 31 -1.89 -3.68 1.37
CA GLY A 31 -2.69 -4.89 1.59
C GLY A 31 -2.70 -5.91 0.47
N LEU A 32 -2.44 -5.52 -0.78
CA LEU A 32 -2.37 -6.48 -1.88
C LEU A 32 -0.91 -6.88 -2.11
N PHE A 33 -0.65 -8.19 -2.15
CA PHE A 33 0.68 -8.75 -2.43
C PHE A 33 1.28 -8.24 -3.76
N PHE A 34 0.43 -7.88 -4.73
CA PHE A 34 0.80 -7.30 -6.03
C PHE A 34 0.80 -5.75 -6.04
N GLY A 35 0.62 -5.13 -4.87
CA GLY A 35 0.57 -3.68 -4.66
C GLY A 35 1.91 -2.98 -4.85
N PHE A 36 3.03 -3.69 -4.75
CA PHE A 36 4.42 -3.16 -4.67
C PHE A 36 4.81 -2.05 -5.68
N LEU A 37 4.21 -2.03 -6.88
CA LEU A 37 4.51 -1.02 -7.92
C LEU A 37 3.59 0.21 -7.92
N LEU A 38 2.70 0.37 -6.94
CA LEU A 38 1.95 1.62 -6.81
C LEU A 38 2.90 2.68 -6.21
N PRO A 39 2.95 3.92 -6.75
CA PRO A 39 3.85 4.95 -6.27
C PRO A 39 3.32 5.60 -4.98
N GLY A 40 3.18 4.83 -3.91
CA GLY A 40 2.60 5.30 -2.65
C GLY A 40 3.46 6.31 -1.92
N ASP A 41 4.79 6.18 -1.98
CA ASP A 41 5.71 7.16 -1.38
C ASP A 41 5.56 8.54 -2.06
N SER A 42 5.50 8.55 -3.39
CA SER A 42 5.24 9.79 -4.15
C SER A 42 3.86 10.34 -3.85
N LEU A 43 2.85 9.48 -3.69
CA LEU A 43 1.50 9.89 -3.32
C LEU A 43 1.45 10.55 -1.94
N LEU A 44 2.19 10.03 -0.96
CA LEU A 44 2.29 10.61 0.39
C LEU A 44 2.88 12.02 0.36
N ILE A 45 3.97 12.20 -0.38
CA ILE A 45 4.61 13.51 -0.56
C ILE A 45 3.65 14.46 -1.29
N THR A 46 3.03 14.02 -2.38
CA THR A 46 2.05 14.82 -3.13
C THR A 46 0.85 15.20 -2.26
N ALA A 47 0.33 14.28 -1.43
CA ALA A 47 -0.78 14.59 -0.53
C ALA A 47 -0.39 15.61 0.54
N GLY A 48 0.83 15.53 1.07
CA GLY A 48 1.39 16.55 1.96
C GLY A 48 1.49 17.91 1.28
N LEU A 49 1.98 17.94 0.04
CA LEU A 49 2.08 19.16 -0.78
C LEU A 49 0.70 19.79 -1.01
N VAL A 50 -0.29 18.99 -1.39
CA VAL A 50 -1.68 19.44 -1.58
C VAL A 50 -2.32 19.91 -0.28
N ALA A 51 -1.93 19.33 0.85
CA ALA A 51 -2.38 19.79 2.15
C ALA A 51 -1.78 21.16 2.53
N ALA A 52 -0.53 21.46 2.13
CA ALA A 52 0.09 22.75 2.37
C ALA A 52 -0.63 23.90 1.63
N SER A 53 -1.16 23.64 0.44
CA SER A 53 -1.96 24.61 -0.33
C SER A 53 -3.39 24.81 0.20
N GLY A 54 -3.75 24.19 1.34
CA GLY A 54 -5.08 24.29 1.96
C GLY A 54 -6.20 23.49 1.28
N LYS A 55 -5.92 22.83 0.13
CA LYS A 55 -6.90 22.04 -0.61
C LYS A 55 -7.33 20.78 0.15
N LEU A 56 -6.42 20.17 0.90
CA LEU A 56 -6.71 19.06 1.83
C LEU A 56 -6.28 19.45 3.25
N GLY A 57 -6.99 18.96 4.25
CA GLY A 57 -6.54 19.10 5.64
C GLY A 57 -5.42 18.10 5.95
N PHE A 58 -4.31 18.59 6.53
CA PHE A 58 -3.13 17.77 6.81
C PHE A 58 -3.42 16.64 7.82
N GLY A 59 -4.22 16.91 8.84
CA GLY A 59 -4.61 15.91 9.84
C GLY A 59 -5.46 14.80 9.23
N GLU A 60 -6.41 15.17 8.37
CA GLU A 60 -7.32 14.29 7.65
C GLU A 60 -6.58 13.41 6.64
N VAL A 61 -5.59 13.96 5.94
CA VAL A 61 -4.70 13.20 5.04
C VAL A 61 -3.96 12.12 5.84
N ASN A 62 -3.30 12.51 6.93
CA ASN A 62 -2.56 11.56 7.76
C ASN A 62 -3.48 10.49 8.35
N LEU A 63 -4.62 10.87 8.90
CA LEU A 63 -5.60 9.93 9.47
C LEU A 63 -6.08 8.93 8.40
N THR A 64 -6.50 9.44 7.24
CA THR A 64 -6.98 8.61 6.12
C THR A 64 -5.94 7.59 5.68
N MET A 65 -4.70 8.04 5.50
CA MET A 65 -3.61 7.18 5.04
C MET A 65 -3.17 6.17 6.10
N ILE A 66 -3.15 6.57 7.37
CA ILE A 66 -2.81 5.66 8.49
C ILE A 66 -3.87 4.57 8.58
N THR A 67 -5.15 4.93 8.55
CA THR A 67 -6.24 3.96 8.56
C THR A 67 -6.17 3.03 7.35
N ALA A 68 -5.93 3.56 6.14
CA ALA A 68 -5.75 2.76 4.93
C ALA A 68 -4.60 1.74 5.08
N ALA A 69 -3.45 2.19 5.59
CA ALA A 69 -2.28 1.35 5.75
C ALA A 69 -2.46 0.27 6.82
N ILE A 70 -3.16 0.57 7.92
CA ILE A 70 -3.46 -0.41 8.99
C ILE A 70 -4.41 -1.50 8.48
N LEU A 71 -5.45 -1.09 7.74
CA LEU A 71 -6.42 -2.02 7.15
C LEU A 71 -5.77 -2.86 6.05
N GLY A 72 -4.91 -2.26 5.23
CA GLY A 72 -4.11 -2.95 4.22
C GLY A 72 -3.19 -3.99 4.86
N ASP A 73 -2.35 -3.57 5.82
CA ASP A 73 -1.43 -4.47 6.53
C ASP A 73 -2.16 -5.63 7.22
N SER A 74 -3.31 -5.36 7.85
CA SER A 74 -4.14 -6.39 8.47
C SER A 74 -4.67 -7.38 7.43
N THR A 75 -5.12 -6.88 6.28
CA THR A 75 -5.56 -7.72 5.15
C THR A 75 -4.42 -8.61 4.66
N GLY A 76 -3.23 -8.04 4.44
CA GLY A 76 -2.03 -8.79 4.02
C GLY A 76 -1.62 -9.86 5.03
N TYR A 77 -1.66 -9.54 6.33
CA TYR A 77 -1.39 -10.49 7.41
C TYR A 77 -2.39 -11.66 7.41
N PHE A 78 -3.69 -11.39 7.28
CA PHE A 78 -4.71 -12.44 7.28
C PHE A 78 -4.64 -13.31 6.02
N ILE A 79 -4.36 -12.71 4.86
CA ILE A 79 -4.06 -13.46 3.63
C ILE A 79 -2.87 -14.39 3.87
N GLY A 80 -1.77 -13.87 4.42
CA GLY A 80 -0.59 -14.66 4.78
C GLY A 80 -0.90 -15.80 5.75
N LYS A 81 -1.68 -15.52 6.79
CA LYS A 81 -2.09 -16.51 7.81
C LYS A 81 -2.96 -17.62 7.21
N ALA A 82 -3.89 -17.28 6.32
CA ALA A 82 -4.72 -18.24 5.63
C ALA A 82 -3.90 -19.12 4.66
N LEU A 83 -2.98 -18.51 3.91
CA LEU A 83 -2.04 -19.22 3.04
C LEU A 83 -1.13 -20.16 3.84
N GLY A 84 -0.59 -19.70 4.96
CA GLY A 84 0.23 -20.50 5.88
C GLY A 84 -0.52 -21.72 6.39
N ARG A 85 -1.74 -21.55 6.91
CA ARG A 85 -2.57 -22.67 7.41
C ARG A 85 -2.81 -23.73 6.33
N LYS A 86 -3.18 -23.31 5.10
CA LYS A 86 -3.42 -24.21 3.98
C LYS A 86 -2.15 -24.94 3.51
N LEU A 87 -0.98 -24.33 3.70
CA LEU A 87 0.32 -24.94 3.43
C LEU A 87 0.70 -25.98 4.50
N PHE A 88 0.40 -25.70 5.77
CA PHE A 88 0.64 -26.64 6.87
C PHE A 88 -0.30 -27.86 6.86
N GLU A 89 -1.47 -27.75 6.23
CA GLU A 89 -2.44 -28.84 6.07
C GLU A 89 -2.09 -29.80 4.90
N ARG A 90 -1.16 -29.44 4.01
CA ARG A 90 -0.71 -30.31 2.91
C ARG A 90 0.68 -30.87 3.21
N GLU A 91 0.80 -32.20 3.23
CA GLU A 91 2.08 -32.88 3.37
C GLU A 91 3.05 -32.52 2.23
N ASP A 92 4.31 -32.30 2.62
CA ASP A 92 5.51 -31.94 1.86
C ASP A 92 5.36 -31.75 0.34
N SER A 93 5.16 -30.49 -0.08
CA SER A 93 5.47 -30.09 -1.46
C SER A 93 6.96 -29.77 -1.61
N LEU A 94 7.57 -30.18 -2.73
CA LEU A 94 8.99 -30.00 -3.06
C LEU A 94 9.52 -28.55 -2.94
N ILE A 95 8.63 -27.56 -2.87
CA ILE A 95 8.95 -26.12 -2.80
C ILE A 95 8.88 -25.59 -1.35
N PHE A 96 8.18 -26.26 -0.43
CA PHE A 96 7.94 -25.79 0.95
C PHE A 96 8.24 -26.89 1.97
N ARG A 97 9.50 -26.98 2.42
CA ARG A 97 9.88 -27.87 3.54
C ARG A 97 9.49 -27.23 4.86
N ARG A 98 8.91 -28.04 5.75
CA ARG A 98 8.55 -27.68 7.13
C ARG A 98 9.70 -27.04 7.92
N GLU A 99 10.93 -27.42 7.62
CA GLU A 99 12.15 -26.87 8.23
C GLU A 99 12.33 -25.37 7.94
N TYR A 100 12.05 -24.90 6.71
CA TYR A 100 12.14 -23.47 6.38
C TYR A 100 11.08 -22.66 7.12
N LEU A 101 9.86 -23.20 7.25
CA LEU A 101 8.79 -22.56 8.01
C LEU A 101 9.15 -22.40 9.49
N GLN A 102 9.71 -23.44 10.11
CA GLN A 102 10.18 -23.38 11.50
C GLN A 102 11.33 -22.37 11.69
N ARG A 103 12.28 -22.30 10.74
CA ARG A 103 13.35 -21.29 10.76
C ARG A 103 12.80 -19.87 10.62
N THR A 104 11.86 -19.64 9.71
CA THR A 104 11.20 -18.34 9.55
C THR A 104 10.42 -17.97 10.81
N GLN A 105 9.73 -18.91 11.44
CA GLN A 105 8.99 -18.66 12.68
C GLN A 105 9.94 -18.27 13.83
N THR A 106 11.04 -19.01 14.02
CA THR A 106 12.06 -18.67 15.01
C THR A 106 12.69 -17.29 14.76
N PHE A 107 12.89 -16.93 13.49
CA PHE A 107 13.37 -15.59 13.11
C PHE A 107 12.35 -14.50 13.47
N TYR A 108 11.08 -14.68 13.13
CA TYR A 108 10.02 -13.72 13.45
C TYR A 108 9.74 -13.63 14.96
N ASP A 109 9.92 -14.73 15.71
CA ASP A 109 9.80 -14.73 17.16
C ASP A 109 10.88 -13.87 17.81
N ARG A 110 12.11 -13.88 17.31
CA ARG A 110 13.20 -13.07 17.86
C ARG A 110 13.28 -11.64 17.28
N HIS A 111 13.07 -11.48 15.97
CA HIS A 111 13.34 -10.22 15.25
C HIS A 111 12.14 -9.64 14.52
N GLY A 112 11.02 -10.37 14.43
CA GLY A 112 9.89 -10.04 13.55
C GLY A 112 9.32 -8.65 13.77
N GLY A 113 9.24 -8.18 15.02
CA GLY A 113 8.79 -6.81 15.31
C GLY A 113 9.65 -5.73 14.66
N LYS A 114 10.98 -5.80 14.83
CA LYS A 114 11.93 -4.87 14.21
C LYS A 114 11.88 -4.99 12.69
N THR A 115 11.78 -6.20 12.17
CA THR A 115 11.65 -6.46 10.74
C THR A 115 10.42 -5.79 10.15
N ILE A 116 9.25 -5.92 10.77
CA ILE A 116 8.01 -5.25 10.29
C ILE A 116 8.17 -3.73 10.28
N PHE A 117 8.76 -3.16 11.33
CA PHE A 117 8.99 -1.72 11.41
C PHE A 117 9.93 -1.24 10.30
N PHE A 118 11.11 -1.85 10.15
CA PHE A 118 12.09 -1.41 9.15
C PHE A 118 11.68 -1.75 7.71
N ALA A 119 10.92 -2.83 7.51
CA ALA A 119 10.38 -3.19 6.19
C ALA A 119 9.52 -2.07 5.58
N ARG A 120 8.91 -1.21 6.41
CA ARG A 120 8.08 -0.09 5.94
C ARG A 120 8.80 0.89 5.02
N PHE A 121 10.11 1.06 5.20
CA PHE A 121 10.94 2.00 4.44
C PHE A 121 11.46 1.43 3.12
N VAL A 122 11.21 0.14 2.85
CA VAL A 122 11.61 -0.51 1.62
C VAL A 122 10.35 -1.04 0.93
N PRO A 123 9.83 -0.38 -0.12
CA PRO A 123 8.51 -0.67 -0.70
C PRO A 123 8.28 -2.14 -1.02
N ILE A 124 9.28 -2.81 -1.61
CA ILE A 124 9.24 -4.23 -1.91
C ILE A 124 9.06 -5.03 -0.62
N ILE A 125 9.95 -4.82 0.36
CA ILE A 125 10.02 -5.64 1.56
C ILE A 125 8.74 -5.49 2.40
N ARG A 126 8.12 -4.30 2.45
CA ARG A 126 6.90 -4.04 3.23
C ARG A 126 5.78 -5.04 2.94
N SER A 127 5.36 -5.16 1.67
CA SER A 127 4.23 -6.02 1.28
C SER A 127 4.54 -7.52 1.49
N PHE A 128 5.80 -7.92 1.34
CA PHE A 128 6.23 -9.28 1.65
C PHE A 128 6.28 -9.53 3.16
N ALA A 129 6.79 -8.59 3.95
CA ALA A 129 6.96 -8.76 5.40
C ALA A 129 5.64 -8.96 6.13
N THR A 130 4.57 -8.24 5.75
CA THR A 130 3.23 -8.41 6.34
C THR A 130 2.66 -9.79 6.05
N THR A 131 2.75 -10.23 4.78
CA THR A 131 2.27 -11.54 4.34
C THR A 131 3.09 -12.67 4.99
N VAL A 132 4.41 -12.54 5.01
CA VAL A 132 5.32 -13.53 5.62
C VAL A 132 5.11 -13.60 7.13
N ALA A 133 4.86 -12.49 7.83
CA ALA A 133 4.50 -12.52 9.25
C ALA A 133 3.22 -13.31 9.52
N GLY A 134 2.23 -13.21 8.62
CA GLY A 134 1.03 -14.04 8.65
C GLY A 134 1.33 -15.52 8.44
N ILE A 135 2.12 -15.85 7.40
CA ILE A 135 2.52 -17.24 7.08
C ILE A 135 3.30 -17.86 8.24
N ALA A 136 4.22 -17.10 8.84
CA ALA A 136 5.05 -17.50 9.97
C ALA A 136 4.29 -17.58 11.30
N GLY A 137 2.99 -17.31 11.32
CA GLY A 137 2.17 -17.45 12.52
C GLY A 137 2.50 -16.45 13.64
N MET A 138 3.10 -15.29 13.33
CA MET A 138 3.40 -14.25 14.31
C MET A 138 2.11 -13.79 15.00
N ALA A 139 2.11 -13.62 16.33
CA ALA A 139 0.91 -13.17 17.04
C ALA A 139 0.41 -11.81 16.51
N TYR A 140 -0.89 -11.72 16.20
CA TYR A 140 -1.48 -10.53 15.55
C TYR A 140 -1.26 -9.25 16.35
N LEU A 141 -1.40 -9.29 17.67
CA LEU A 141 -1.15 -8.12 18.53
C LEU A 141 0.29 -7.61 18.44
N ARG A 142 1.26 -8.52 18.33
CA ARG A 142 2.66 -8.14 18.15
C ARG A 142 2.86 -7.54 16.76
N PHE A 143 2.33 -8.19 15.73
CA PHE A 143 2.40 -7.69 14.36
C PHE A 143 1.81 -6.28 14.23
N ILE A 144 0.57 -6.08 14.67
CA ILE A 144 -0.16 -4.83 14.47
C ILE A 144 0.49 -3.67 15.23
N THR A 145 1.08 -3.91 16.41
CA THR A 145 1.78 -2.87 17.18
C THR A 145 3.02 -2.33 16.43
N PHE A 146 3.81 -3.21 15.82
CA PHE A 146 4.98 -2.80 15.02
C PHE A 146 4.57 -2.24 13.65
N SER A 147 3.54 -2.81 13.04
CA SER A 147 2.97 -2.33 11.77
C SER A 147 2.42 -0.91 11.91
N VAL A 148 1.60 -0.64 12.94
CA VAL A 148 1.01 0.67 13.22
C VAL A 148 2.07 1.71 13.53
N SER A 149 3.04 1.40 14.39
CA SER A 149 4.13 2.35 14.69
C SER A 149 4.97 2.68 13.45
N GLY A 150 5.29 1.66 12.64
CA GLY A 150 5.91 1.84 11.34
C GLY A 150 5.04 2.66 10.37
N ALA A 151 3.73 2.47 10.40
CA ALA A 151 2.77 3.20 9.56
C ALA A 151 2.75 4.67 9.84
N ILE A 152 2.59 5.00 11.12
CA ILE A 152 2.55 6.38 11.59
C ILE A 152 3.87 7.05 11.23
N THR A 153 5.00 6.39 11.49
CA THR A 153 6.33 6.95 11.22
C THR A 153 6.53 7.21 9.71
N TRP A 154 6.21 6.23 8.86
CA TRP A 154 6.36 6.35 7.42
C TRP A 154 5.43 7.41 6.81
N ILE A 155 4.15 7.41 7.19
CA ILE A 155 3.16 8.36 6.65
C ILE A 155 3.48 9.76 7.10
N VAL A 156 3.63 9.98 8.41
CA VAL A 156 3.89 11.31 8.96
C VAL A 156 5.21 11.87 8.43
N SER A 157 6.25 11.05 8.28
CA SER A 157 7.53 11.56 7.74
C SER A 157 7.40 12.05 6.29
N LEU A 158 6.77 11.27 5.41
CA LEU A 158 6.65 11.63 3.99
C LEU A 158 5.60 12.74 3.75
N THR A 159 4.46 12.70 4.45
CA THR A 159 3.46 13.77 4.34
C THR A 159 3.99 15.08 4.92
N SER A 160 4.72 15.05 6.04
CA SER A 160 5.35 16.25 6.60
C SER A 160 6.42 16.81 5.67
N LEU A 161 7.19 15.94 5.00
CA LEU A 161 8.16 16.39 4.00
C LEU A 161 7.45 17.12 2.84
N GLY A 162 6.38 16.53 2.29
CA GLY A 162 5.58 17.17 1.24
C GLY A 162 4.95 18.49 1.70
N TYR A 163 4.40 18.52 2.91
CA TYR A 163 3.80 19.72 3.50
C TYR A 163 4.83 20.83 3.71
N PHE A 164 6.00 20.47 4.24
CA PHE A 164 7.10 21.40 4.42
C PHE A 164 7.56 21.98 3.08
N LEU A 165 7.75 21.15 2.05
CA LEU A 165 8.10 21.61 0.70
C LEU A 165 7.05 22.57 0.13
N GLY A 166 5.76 22.27 0.28
CA GLY A 166 4.70 23.18 -0.17
C GLY A 166 4.69 24.50 0.58
N SER A 167 4.97 24.47 1.89
CA SER A 167 5.01 25.69 2.72
C SER A 167 6.24 26.57 2.44
N GLN A 168 7.39 25.97 2.09
CA GLN A 168 8.64 26.71 1.85
C GLN A 168 8.76 27.23 0.42
N PHE A 169 8.11 26.58 -0.54
CA PHE A 169 8.16 26.93 -1.96
C PHE A 169 6.76 27.27 -2.50
N PRO A 170 6.25 28.49 -2.27
CA PRO A 170 4.93 28.91 -2.76
C PRO A 170 4.76 28.81 -4.28
N GLU A 171 5.87 28.84 -5.03
CA GLU A 171 5.89 28.64 -6.48
C GLU A 171 5.27 27.28 -6.89
N LEU A 172 5.31 26.27 -6.01
CA LEU A 172 4.74 24.94 -6.25
C LEU A 172 3.22 24.96 -6.36
N ASP A 173 2.53 25.97 -5.81
CA ASP A 173 1.08 26.11 -5.94
C ASP A 173 0.67 26.25 -7.41
N THR A 174 1.49 26.91 -8.23
CA THR A 174 1.27 27.06 -9.68
C THR A 174 1.35 25.70 -10.39
N TYR A 175 2.22 24.82 -9.91
CA TYR A 175 2.46 23.49 -10.50
C TYR A 175 1.63 22.39 -9.84
N ILE A 176 0.80 22.68 -8.83
CA ILE A 176 0.19 21.64 -8.04
C ILE A 176 -0.77 20.76 -8.85
N ASN A 177 -1.52 21.37 -9.76
CA ASN A 177 -2.41 20.63 -10.65
C ASN A 177 -1.61 19.72 -11.61
N LEU A 178 -0.42 20.18 -12.04
CA LEU A 178 0.49 19.38 -12.86
C LEU A 178 1.07 18.21 -12.05
N ILE A 179 1.51 18.44 -10.81
CA ILE A 179 2.05 17.40 -9.92
C ILE A 179 0.99 16.34 -9.61
N ILE A 180 -0.25 16.76 -9.31
CA ILE A 180 -1.38 15.85 -9.14
C ILE A 180 -1.60 15.05 -10.42
N SER A 181 -1.65 15.70 -11.59
CA SER A 181 -1.89 15.03 -12.87
C SER A 181 -0.80 14.01 -13.21
N ILE A 182 0.47 14.34 -12.96
CA ILE A 182 1.59 13.41 -13.12
C ILE A 182 1.47 12.24 -12.16
N THR A 183 1.16 12.50 -10.88
CA THR A 183 1.01 11.46 -9.86
C THR A 183 -0.13 10.49 -10.24
N VAL A 184 -1.31 11.03 -10.57
CA VAL A 184 -2.48 10.25 -11.00
C VAL A 184 -2.16 9.49 -12.31
N GLY A 185 -1.51 10.14 -13.28
CA GLY A 185 -1.09 9.52 -14.52
C GLY A 185 -0.12 8.35 -14.29
N ALA A 186 0.85 8.51 -13.39
CA ALA A 186 1.78 7.44 -13.01
C ALA A 186 1.05 6.27 -12.35
N ILE A 187 0.07 6.55 -11.48
CA ILE A 187 -0.76 5.50 -10.85
C ILE A 187 -1.56 4.73 -11.91
N ILE A 188 -2.25 5.44 -12.80
CA ILE A 188 -3.05 4.83 -13.88
C ILE A 188 -2.14 3.99 -14.79
N LEU A 189 -0.98 4.52 -15.18
CA LEU A 189 -0.02 3.81 -16.01
C LEU A 189 0.47 2.52 -15.34
N SER A 190 0.83 2.58 -14.04
CA SER A 190 1.21 1.40 -13.25
C SER A 190 0.10 0.36 -13.18
N ILE A 191 -1.16 0.78 -13.04
CA ILE A 191 -2.32 -0.13 -13.04
C ILE A 191 -2.50 -0.79 -14.42
N ILE A 192 -2.49 -0.01 -15.50
CA ILE A 192 -2.63 -0.52 -16.87
C ILE A 192 -1.52 -1.53 -17.19
N PHE A 193 -0.27 -1.19 -16.88
CA PHE A 193 0.88 -2.06 -17.09
C PHE A 193 0.70 -3.42 -16.38
N LYS A 194 0.20 -3.41 -15.13
CA LYS A 194 -0.11 -4.63 -14.38
C LYS A 194 -1.22 -5.45 -15.04
N LEU A 195 -2.31 -4.81 -15.45
CA LEU A 195 -3.44 -5.51 -16.10
C LEU A 195 -3.02 -6.17 -17.41
N ILE A 196 -2.20 -5.48 -18.23
CA ILE A 196 -1.65 -6.04 -19.47
C ILE A 196 -0.75 -7.23 -19.15
N ARG A 197 0.18 -7.09 -18.21
CA ARG A 197 1.09 -8.18 -17.83
C ARG A 197 0.34 -9.41 -17.31
N ALA A 198 -0.64 -9.20 -16.43
CA ALA A 198 -1.48 -10.27 -15.90
C ALA A 198 -2.27 -10.98 -17.02
N LYS A 199 -2.81 -10.22 -17.99
CA LYS A 199 -3.51 -10.80 -19.14
C LYS A 199 -2.58 -11.65 -20.02
N ILE A 200 -1.36 -11.17 -20.28
CA ILE A 200 -0.35 -11.91 -21.06
C ILE A 200 0.06 -13.20 -20.34
N GLU A 201 0.28 -13.15 -19.02
CA GLU A 201 0.64 -14.33 -18.22
C GLU A 201 -0.49 -15.36 -18.19
N LEU A 202 -1.75 -14.92 -18.08
CA LEU A 202 -2.93 -15.80 -18.19
C LEU A 202 -3.06 -16.43 -19.58
N GLN A 203 -2.78 -15.69 -20.65
CA GLN A 203 -2.79 -16.22 -22.02
C GLN A 203 -1.70 -17.27 -22.22
N ARG A 204 -0.47 -17.01 -21.76
CA ARG A 204 0.63 -17.98 -21.79
C ARG A 204 0.30 -19.26 -21.02
N ALA A 205 -0.30 -19.14 -19.83
CA ALA A 205 -0.71 -20.28 -19.03
C ALA A 205 -1.84 -21.11 -19.67
N LYS A 206 -2.72 -20.49 -20.46
CA LYS A 206 -3.76 -21.19 -21.24
C LYS A 206 -3.17 -21.88 -22.48
N SER A 207 -2.30 -21.21 -23.23
CA SER A 207 -1.64 -21.79 -24.41
C SER A 207 -0.73 -22.98 -24.06
N ALA A 208 -0.07 -22.95 -22.89
CA ALA A 208 0.74 -24.06 -22.40
C ALA A 208 -0.06 -25.29 -21.89
N LYS A 209 -1.40 -25.17 -21.75
CA LYS A 209 -2.29 -26.24 -21.29
C LYS A 209 -3.12 -26.88 -22.42
N LEU A 210 -2.99 -26.42 -23.66
CA LEU A 210 -3.64 -27.06 -24.80
C LEU A 210 -2.81 -28.30 -25.21
N PRO A 211 -3.40 -29.52 -25.22
CA PRO A 211 -2.75 -30.68 -25.80
C PRO A 211 -2.44 -30.38 -27.27
N ASN A 212 -1.28 -30.82 -27.73
CA ASN A 212 -0.95 -30.78 -29.15
C ASN A 212 -2.04 -31.57 -29.90
N PRO A 213 -2.71 -31.01 -30.90
CA PRO A 213 -3.60 -31.80 -31.75
C PRO A 213 -2.69 -32.69 -32.61
N ASP A 214 -2.67 -33.98 -32.29
CA ASP A 214 -2.11 -35.03 -33.14
C ASP A 214 -2.87 -35.13 -34.47
#